data_AF-A0A970XHA7-F1
#
_entry.id   AF-A0A970XHA7-F1
#
_cell.length_a   1.000
_cell.length_b   1.000
_cell.length_c   1.000
_cell.angle_alpha   90.00
_cell.angle_beta   90.00
_cell.angle_gamma   90.00
#
_symmetry.space_group_name_H-M   'P 1'
#
loop_
_entity.id
_entity.type
_entity.pdbx_description
1 polymer ?
#
loop_
_entity_poly.entity_id
_entity_poly.type
_entity_poly.pdbx_seq_one_letter_code
_entity_poly.pdbx_strand_id
1 'polypeptide(L)'
;MINKREALIDALLSELGEEDQQICRRIIEDLNEFGYTPHKENVKGLVLSFKNSGVRQTIAKIGIRVGRNRGVFYSLKFYACENPPEKFADAVRNAVLRSKGQYPCTDCGVCHVREGERGYRCRLPDGTEFVRCGAYVVEIPDLTLGDIDGFNRLLQEQHHYFQTHER
;
A
#
# COMPACT_ATOMS: atom_id res chain seq x y z
N MET A 1 -2.81 -13.91 -27.65
CA MET A 1 -2.48 -12.49 -27.37
C MET A 1 -2.04 -12.42 -25.92
N ILE A 2 -0.82 -11.97 -25.64
CA ILE A 2 -0.38 -11.78 -24.25
C ILE A 2 -1.16 -10.59 -23.68
N ASN A 3 -1.88 -10.80 -22.58
CA ASN A 3 -2.58 -9.75 -21.88
C ASN A 3 -1.54 -8.74 -21.36
N LYS A 4 -1.66 -7.47 -21.75
CA LYS A 4 -0.71 -6.41 -21.37
C LYS A 4 -0.52 -6.31 -19.85
N ARG A 5 -1.53 -6.67 -19.05
CA ARG A 5 -1.46 -6.67 -17.58
C ARG A 5 -0.62 -7.83 -17.04
N GLU A 6 -0.80 -9.03 -17.58
CA GLU A 6 0.02 -10.20 -17.24
C GLU A 6 1.48 -9.94 -17.57
N ALA A 7 1.78 -9.36 -18.73
CA ALA A 7 3.14 -9.00 -19.11
C ALA A 7 3.82 -8.02 -18.11
N LEU A 8 3.05 -7.14 -17.45
CA LEU A 8 3.60 -6.25 -16.41
C LEU A 8 3.92 -7.01 -15.13
N ILE A 9 3.07 -7.97 -14.75
CA ILE A 9 3.28 -8.83 -13.58
C ILE A 9 4.47 -9.75 -13.83
N ASP A 10 4.55 -10.39 -14.99
CA ASP A 10 5.66 -11.28 -15.36
C ASP A 10 7.00 -10.54 -15.34
N ALA A 11 7.04 -9.32 -15.91
CA ALA A 11 8.22 -8.48 -15.87
C ALA A 11 8.61 -8.05 -14.45
N LEU A 12 7.65 -7.90 -13.54
CA LEU A 12 7.95 -7.63 -12.13
C LEU A 12 8.53 -8.87 -11.46
N LEU A 13 7.90 -10.02 -11.62
CA LEU A 13 8.30 -11.27 -10.99
C LEU A 13 9.65 -11.78 -11.49
N SER A 14 9.99 -11.58 -12.77
CA SER A 14 11.28 -12.01 -13.34
C SER A 14 12.50 -11.34 -12.72
N GLU A 15 12.30 -10.26 -11.98
CA GLU A 15 13.35 -9.47 -11.34
C GLU A 15 13.55 -9.82 -9.86
N LEU A 16 12.70 -10.70 -9.32
CA LEU A 16 12.64 -11.06 -7.90
C LEU A 16 13.31 -12.41 -7.63
N GLY A 17 13.88 -12.56 -6.43
CA GLY A 17 14.31 -13.86 -5.91
C GLY A 17 13.12 -14.76 -5.58
N GLU A 18 13.36 -16.06 -5.35
CA GLU A 18 12.29 -17.05 -5.17
C GLU A 18 11.30 -16.70 -4.06
N GLU A 19 11.77 -16.27 -2.89
CA GLU A 19 10.91 -15.90 -1.77
C GLU A 19 10.07 -14.65 -2.09
N ASP A 20 10.71 -13.59 -2.62
CA ASP A 20 10.03 -12.36 -3.04
C ASP A 20 8.98 -12.64 -4.13
N GLN A 21 9.26 -13.57 -5.05
CA GLN A 21 8.28 -14.01 -6.06
C GLN A 21 7.06 -14.65 -5.40
N GLN A 22 7.26 -15.52 -4.40
CA GLN A 22 6.14 -16.16 -3.70
C GLN A 22 5.27 -15.13 -2.96
N ILE A 23 5.89 -14.21 -2.23
CA ILE A 23 5.22 -13.09 -1.55
C ILE A 23 4.45 -12.24 -2.56
N CYS A 24 5.13 -11.82 -3.64
CA CYS A 24 4.55 -10.95 -4.65
C CYS A 24 3.36 -11.60 -5.37
N ARG A 25 3.46 -12.89 -5.72
CA ARG A 25 2.36 -13.64 -6.36
C ARG A 25 1.12 -13.67 -5.49
N ARG A 26 1.24 -14.05 -4.21
CA ARG A 26 0.10 -14.10 -3.28
C ARG A 26 -0.61 -12.76 -3.19
N ILE A 27 0.16 -11.68 -2.98
CA ILE A 27 -0.40 -10.33 -2.90
C ILE A 27 -1.11 -9.93 -4.21
N ILE A 28 -0.53 -10.27 -5.36
CA ILE A 28 -1.13 -9.97 -6.67
C ILE A 28 -2.41 -10.78 -6.90
N GLU A 29 -2.46 -12.03 -6.46
CA GLU A 29 -3.66 -12.87 -6.51
C GLU A 29 -4.80 -12.23 -5.71
N ASP A 30 -4.55 -11.81 -4.47
CA ASP A 30 -5.56 -11.12 -3.63
C ASP A 30 -6.02 -9.79 -4.27
N LEU A 31 -5.08 -9.00 -4.81
CA LEU A 31 -5.40 -7.75 -5.49
C LEU A 31 -6.28 -7.97 -6.73
N ASN A 32 -5.99 -9.02 -7.52
CA ASN A 32 -6.78 -9.38 -8.68
C ASN A 32 -8.18 -9.86 -8.28
N GLU A 33 -8.31 -10.64 -7.20
CA GLU A 33 -9.60 -11.08 -6.67
C GLU A 33 -10.48 -9.88 -6.26
N PHE A 34 -9.87 -8.86 -5.63
CA PHE A 34 -10.55 -7.60 -5.30
C PHE A 34 -10.74 -6.64 -6.49
N GLY A 35 -10.40 -7.07 -7.71
CA GLY A 35 -10.59 -6.32 -8.95
C GLY A 35 -9.62 -5.15 -9.14
N TYR A 36 -8.49 -5.13 -8.42
CA TYR A 36 -7.42 -4.17 -8.66
C TYR A 36 -6.49 -4.69 -9.76
N THR A 37 -6.25 -3.85 -10.77
CA THR A 37 -5.41 -4.22 -11.90
C THR A 37 -4.12 -3.42 -11.91
N PRO A 38 -3.00 -4.00 -12.39
CA PRO A 38 -1.72 -3.32 -12.39
C PRO A 38 -1.65 -2.24 -13.47
N HIS A 39 -1.07 -1.10 -13.11
CA HIS A 39 -0.73 0.00 -14.00
C HIS A 39 0.73 0.38 -13.78
N LYS A 40 1.52 0.47 -14.87
CA LYS A 40 2.90 0.95 -14.78
C LYS A 40 2.91 2.44 -14.47
N GLU A 41 3.61 2.84 -13.42
CA GLU A 41 3.82 4.24 -13.06
C GLU A 41 4.92 4.87 -13.95
N ASN A 42 4.78 6.15 -14.29
CA ASN A 42 5.77 6.88 -15.07
C ASN A 42 6.91 7.39 -14.19
N VAL A 43 7.67 6.47 -13.60
CA VAL A 43 8.81 6.75 -12.73
C VAL A 43 10.03 5.92 -13.16
N LYS A 44 11.21 6.28 -12.66
CA LYS A 44 12.42 5.50 -12.91
C LYS A 44 12.31 4.14 -12.23
N GLY A 45 12.45 3.06 -13.01
CA GLY A 45 12.37 1.68 -12.53
C GLY A 45 11.07 0.98 -12.94
N LEU A 46 10.81 -0.17 -12.34
CA LEU A 46 9.58 -0.93 -12.53
C LEU A 46 8.71 -0.79 -11.28
N VAL A 47 7.67 0.02 -11.38
CA VAL A 47 6.69 0.26 -10.31
C VAL A 47 5.30 0.10 -10.89
N LEU A 48 4.50 -0.76 -10.26
CA LEU A 48 3.11 -1.02 -10.60
C LEU A 48 2.22 -0.46 -9.50
N SER A 49 1.24 0.36 -9.86
CA SER A 49 0.12 0.72 -8.99
C SER A 49 -1.08 -0.16 -9.28
N PHE A 50 -1.74 -0.62 -8.24
CA PHE A 50 -2.91 -1.48 -8.32
C PHE A 50 -4.16 -0.64 -8.08
N LYS A 51 -4.95 -0.48 -9.15
CA LYS A 51 -6.12 0.41 -9.18
C LYS A 51 -7.36 -0.38 -9.54
N ASN A 52 -8.46 -0.07 -8.86
CA ASN A 52 -9.78 -0.59 -9.19
C ASN A 52 -10.58 0.53 -9.86
N SER A 53 -11.07 0.28 -11.07
CA SER A 53 -11.78 1.27 -11.89
C SER A 53 -13.14 1.66 -11.33
N GLY A 54 -13.77 0.79 -10.54
CA GLY A 54 -15.05 1.04 -9.88
C GLY A 54 -14.94 2.09 -8.79
N VAL A 55 -13.95 1.96 -7.90
CA VAL A 55 -13.74 2.89 -6.76
C VAL A 55 -12.73 4.01 -7.09
N ARG A 56 -12.05 3.95 -8.24
CA ARG A 56 -11.04 4.90 -8.72
C ARG A 56 -9.87 5.16 -7.74
N GLN A 57 -9.64 4.22 -6.83
CA GLN A 57 -8.57 4.30 -5.83
C GLN A 57 -7.39 3.40 -6.19
N THR A 58 -6.18 3.86 -5.84
CA THR A 58 -5.01 2.99 -5.74
C THR A 58 -4.97 2.40 -4.34
N ILE A 59 -4.96 1.07 -4.22
CA ILE A 59 -4.86 0.41 -2.91
C ILE A 59 -3.40 0.06 -2.58
N ALA A 60 -2.62 -0.37 -3.57
CA ALA A 60 -1.24 -0.80 -3.37
C ALA A 60 -0.33 -0.32 -4.51
N LYS A 61 0.96 -0.23 -4.19
CA LYS A 61 2.06 -0.10 -5.16
C LYS A 61 3.10 -1.17 -4.86
N ILE A 62 3.56 -1.85 -5.90
CA ILE A 62 4.64 -2.84 -5.82
C ILE A 62 5.69 -2.42 -6.83
N GLY A 63 6.97 -2.41 -6.45
CA GLY A 63 8.01 -2.08 -7.40
C GLY A 63 9.39 -2.52 -6.94
N ILE A 64 10.37 -2.26 -7.79
CA ILE A 64 11.77 -2.61 -7.55
C ILE A 64 12.56 -1.32 -7.38
N ARG A 65 13.26 -1.21 -6.25
CA ARG A 65 14.15 -0.08 -5.99
C ARG A 65 15.28 -0.07 -7.01
N VAL A 66 15.59 1.12 -7.52
CA VAL A 66 16.71 1.33 -8.46
C VAL A 66 17.95 1.77 -7.69
N GLY A 67 19.11 1.22 -8.02
CA GLY A 67 20.40 1.62 -7.43
C GLY A 67 21.03 0.53 -6.58
N ARG A 68 21.89 0.93 -5.63
CA ARG A 68 22.72 0.01 -4.83
C ARG A 68 21.91 -0.93 -3.92
N ASN A 69 20.72 -0.50 -3.49
CA ASN A 69 19.80 -1.30 -2.68
C ASN A 69 18.65 -1.82 -3.55
N ARG A 70 18.99 -2.58 -4.60
CA ARG A 70 17.99 -3.23 -5.46
C ARG A 70 17.22 -4.24 -4.61
N GLY A 71 15.90 -4.14 -4.64
CA GLY A 71 15.00 -5.00 -3.88
C GLY A 71 13.55 -4.57 -4.07
N VAL A 72 12.63 -5.50 -3.84
CA VAL A 72 11.20 -5.21 -3.92
C VAL A 72 10.76 -4.26 -2.80
N PHE A 73 9.78 -3.43 -3.09
CA PHE A 73 9.07 -2.65 -2.09
C PHE A 73 7.57 -2.84 -2.28
N TYR A 74 6.86 -2.88 -1.16
CA TYR A 74 5.42 -2.95 -1.09
C TYR A 74 4.92 -1.71 -0.38
N SER A 75 3.95 -1.01 -0.95
CA SER A 75 3.29 0.11 -0.29
C SER A 75 1.79 -0.07 -0.37
N LEU A 76 1.10 0.16 0.74
CA LEU A 76 -0.32 -0.18 0.90
C LEU A 76 -1.09 1.02 1.47
N LYS A 77 -2.37 1.15 1.09
CA LYS A 77 -3.37 1.91 1.85
C LYS A 77 -4.09 0.97 2.80
N PHE A 78 -4.15 1.34 4.07
CA PHE A 78 -4.82 0.55 5.11
C PHE A 78 -5.30 1.40 6.29
N TYR A 79 -5.61 2.67 6.04
CA TYR A 79 -6.06 3.59 7.10
C TYR A 79 -7.43 3.20 7.68
N ALA A 80 -8.19 2.34 6.98
CA ALA A 80 -9.45 1.81 7.47
C ALA A 80 -9.27 0.72 8.56
N CYS A 81 -8.06 0.17 8.71
CA CYS A 81 -7.79 -0.82 9.75
C CYS A 81 -7.54 -0.14 11.09
N GLU A 82 -8.41 -0.38 12.07
CA GLU A 82 -8.29 0.20 13.40
C GLU A 82 -7.16 -0.42 14.23
N ASN A 83 -6.92 -1.72 14.06
CA ASN A 83 -5.95 -2.49 14.82
C ASN A 83 -5.00 -3.26 13.89
N PRO A 84 -4.15 -2.54 13.12
CA PRO A 84 -3.20 -3.18 12.23
C PRO A 84 -2.13 -3.94 13.03
N PRO A 85 -1.57 -5.04 12.49
CA PRO A 85 -0.45 -5.71 13.16
C PRO A 85 0.72 -4.74 13.37
N GLU A 86 1.49 -4.95 14.45
CA GLU A 86 2.49 -3.98 14.94
C GLU A 86 3.45 -3.51 13.84
N LYS A 87 3.97 -4.42 13.01
CA LYS A 87 4.83 -4.10 11.86
C LYS A 87 4.27 -3.01 10.94
N PHE A 88 2.96 -3.03 10.69
CA PHE A 88 2.30 -2.06 9.82
C PHE A 88 2.04 -0.74 10.55
N ALA A 89 1.68 -0.80 11.84
CA ALA A 89 1.61 0.40 12.68
C ALA A 89 2.98 1.10 12.76
N ASP A 90 4.06 0.34 12.88
CA ASP A 90 5.44 0.79 12.89
C ASP A 90 5.82 1.41 11.55
N ALA A 91 5.38 0.82 10.43
CA ALA A 91 5.57 1.39 9.11
C ALA A 91 4.95 2.80 9.00
N VAL A 92 3.74 3.01 9.53
CA VAL A 92 3.10 4.33 9.62
C VAL A 92 3.93 5.28 10.48
N ARG A 93 4.29 4.88 11.70
CA ARG A 93 5.10 5.71 12.62
C ARG A 93 6.40 6.15 11.95
N ASN A 94 7.12 5.20 11.35
CA ASN A 94 8.35 5.46 10.64
C ASN A 94 8.16 6.38 9.44
N ALA A 95 7.05 6.27 8.71
CA ALA A 95 6.72 7.20 7.63
C ALA A 95 6.51 8.63 8.14
N VAL A 96 5.81 8.80 9.27
CA VAL A 96 5.60 10.12 9.91
C VAL A 96 6.93 10.70 10.41
N LEU A 97 7.75 9.90 11.10
CA LEU A 97 9.05 10.33 11.62
C LEU A 97 10.01 10.74 10.49
N ARG A 98 10.11 9.93 9.42
CA ARG A 98 10.95 10.24 8.25
C ARG A 98 10.52 11.54 7.57
N SER A 99 9.21 11.79 7.49
CA SER A 99 8.69 13.03 6.91
C SER A 99 8.64 14.19 7.91
N LYS A 100 9.19 14.04 9.13
CA LYS A 100 9.16 15.06 10.20
C LYS A 100 7.74 15.60 10.47
N GLY A 101 6.74 14.72 10.48
CA GLY A 101 5.34 15.10 10.70
C GLY A 101 4.64 15.73 9.49
N GLN A 102 5.26 15.78 8.31
CA GLN A 102 4.57 16.21 7.10
C GLN A 102 3.40 15.27 6.74
N TYR A 103 2.41 15.82 6.04
CA TYR A 103 1.18 15.15 5.58
C TYR A 103 0.20 14.75 6.69
N PRO A 104 -0.16 15.67 7.63
CA PRO A 104 -1.29 15.41 8.52
C PRO A 104 -2.57 15.21 7.69
N CYS A 105 -3.45 14.33 8.15
CA CYS A 105 -4.81 14.28 7.63
C CYS A 105 -5.52 15.53 8.12
N THR A 106 -5.86 16.42 7.19
CA THR A 106 -6.62 17.65 7.44
C THR A 106 -7.87 17.63 6.57
N ASP A 107 -8.83 18.51 6.85
CA ASP A 107 -9.96 18.76 5.94
C ASP A 107 -9.49 19.53 4.70
N CYS A 108 -8.69 18.87 3.85
CA CYS A 108 -8.10 19.45 2.65
C CYS A 108 -9.03 19.42 1.44
N GLY A 109 -10.27 18.94 1.60
CA GLY A 109 -11.26 18.81 0.54
C GLY A 109 -10.97 17.72 -0.51
N VAL A 110 -9.82 17.04 -0.47
CA VAL A 110 -9.46 15.99 -1.46
C VAL A 110 -10.30 14.72 -1.28
N CYS A 111 -10.56 14.36 -0.02
CA CYS A 111 -11.29 13.15 0.33
C CYS A 111 -12.74 13.40 0.76
N HIS A 112 -13.15 14.68 0.85
CA HIS A 112 -14.49 15.12 1.24
C HIS A 112 -15.00 14.50 2.57
N VAL A 113 -14.08 14.16 3.48
CA VAL A 113 -14.38 13.64 4.83
C VAL A 113 -13.79 14.55 5.89
N ARG A 114 -14.20 14.36 7.14
CA ARG A 114 -13.67 15.15 8.26
C ARG A 114 -12.21 14.82 8.54
N GLU A 115 -11.54 15.75 9.21
CA GLU A 115 -10.18 15.57 9.71
C GLU A 115 -10.03 14.22 10.44
N GLY A 116 -9.01 13.47 10.05
CA GLY A 116 -8.64 12.20 10.67
C GLY A 116 -9.57 11.01 10.40
N GLU A 117 -10.61 11.18 9.57
CA GLU A 117 -11.52 10.09 9.19
C GLU A 117 -10.87 9.12 8.18
N ARG A 118 -10.13 9.65 7.21
CA ARG A 118 -9.34 8.88 6.24
C ARG A 118 -7.85 9.07 6.47
N GLY A 119 -7.38 8.70 7.65
CA GLY A 119 -5.98 8.86 8.03
C GLY A 119 -5.44 7.72 8.88
N TYR A 120 -4.15 7.44 8.73
CA TYR A 120 -3.45 6.46 9.54
C TYR A 120 -3.21 7.05 10.92
N ARG A 121 -3.82 6.43 11.93
CA ARG A 121 -3.63 6.80 13.34
C ARG A 121 -2.40 6.09 13.87
N CYS A 122 -1.51 6.84 14.51
CA CYS A 122 -0.35 6.27 15.17
C CYS A 122 0.08 7.11 16.37
N ARG A 123 0.68 6.46 17.37
CA ARG A 123 1.26 7.13 18.54
C ARG A 123 2.76 7.31 18.33
N LEU A 124 3.26 8.53 18.45
CA LEU A 124 4.68 8.86 18.31
C LEU A 124 5.47 8.53 19.59
N PRO A 125 6.83 8.48 19.53
CA PRO A 125 7.65 8.12 20.69
C PRO A 125 7.50 9.04 21.91
N ASP A 126 7.10 10.29 21.70
CA ASP A 126 6.81 11.28 22.75
C ASP A 126 5.40 11.11 23.36
N GLY A 127 4.63 10.12 22.90
CA GLY A 127 3.25 9.85 23.31
C GLY A 127 2.18 10.58 22.51
N THR A 128 2.57 11.50 21.61
CA THR A 128 1.64 12.29 20.79
C THR A 128 0.89 11.40 19.81
N GLU A 129 -0.43 11.56 19.71
CA GLU A 129 -1.22 10.94 18.64
C GLU A 129 -1.11 11.76 17.36
N PHE A 130 -0.77 11.10 16.25
CA PHE A 130 -0.66 11.71 14.95
C PHE A 130 -1.54 10.97 13.94
N VAL A 131 -2.30 11.73 13.16
CA VAL A 131 -3.11 11.19 12.07
C VAL A 131 -2.52 11.59 10.73
N ARG A 132 -1.88 10.65 10.04
CA ARG A 132 -1.28 10.86 8.71
C ARG A 132 -2.35 10.72 7.62
N CYS A 133 -2.31 11.56 6.60
CA CYS A 133 -3.25 11.49 5.48
C CYS A 133 -3.26 10.12 4.77
N GLY A 134 -4.44 9.51 4.67
CA GLY A 134 -4.70 8.22 4.02
C GLY A 134 -4.67 8.25 2.49
N ALA A 135 -4.56 9.44 1.88
CA ALA A 135 -4.41 9.59 0.44
C ALA A 135 -3.09 8.95 -0.08
N TYR A 136 -2.06 8.92 0.76
CA TYR A 136 -0.75 8.35 0.44
C TYR A 136 -0.67 6.88 0.88
N VAL A 137 0.00 6.07 0.07
CA VAL A 137 0.39 4.70 0.46
C VAL A 137 1.52 4.76 1.51
N VAL A 138 1.59 3.75 2.35
CA VAL A 138 2.68 3.56 3.32
C VAL A 138 3.51 2.35 2.90
N GLU A 139 4.82 2.57 2.76
CA GLU A 139 5.77 1.50 2.43
C GLU A 139 5.98 0.58 3.64
N ILE A 140 5.83 -0.73 3.42
CA ILE A 140 6.02 -1.75 4.45
C ILE A 140 7.45 -2.28 4.35
N PRO A 141 8.27 -2.10 5.39
CA PRO A 141 9.65 -2.58 5.37
C PRO A 141 9.72 -4.09 5.52
N ASP A 142 10.70 -4.70 4.81
CA ASP A 142 11.16 -6.07 5.00
C ASP A 142 10.03 -7.12 5.10
N LEU A 143 9.06 -7.07 4.18
CA LEU A 143 7.92 -7.99 4.16
C LEU A 143 8.38 -9.43 3.95
N THR A 144 7.90 -10.35 4.80
CA THR A 144 8.23 -11.78 4.77
C THR A 144 6.98 -12.63 4.54
N LEU A 145 7.15 -13.92 4.29
CA LEU A 145 6.02 -14.86 4.19
C LEU A 145 5.16 -14.91 5.47
N GLY A 146 5.74 -14.68 6.64
CA GLY A 146 5.00 -14.65 7.92
C GLY A 146 4.08 -13.44 8.08
N ASP A 147 4.26 -12.40 7.26
CA ASP A 147 3.46 -11.17 7.33
C ASP A 147 2.23 -11.19 6.40
N ILE A 148 2.12 -12.18 5.52
CA ILE A 148 1.13 -12.19 4.43
C ILE A 148 -0.30 -12.19 4.97
N ASP A 149 -0.60 -12.99 5.99
CA ASP A 149 -1.95 -13.03 6.56
C ASP A 149 -2.35 -11.66 7.13
N GLY A 150 -1.39 -10.97 7.79
CA GLY A 150 -1.57 -9.61 8.28
C GLY A 150 -1.76 -8.61 7.15
N PHE A 151 -0.95 -8.71 6.09
CA PHE A 151 -1.07 -7.88 4.89
C PHE A 151 -2.44 -8.03 4.21
N ASN A 152 -2.91 -9.26 4.07
CA ASN A 152 -4.15 -9.61 3.41
C ASN A 152 -5.36 -9.11 4.19
N ARG A 153 -5.32 -9.23 5.52
CA ARG A 153 -6.33 -8.62 6.40
C ARG A 153 -6.43 -7.12 6.18
N LEU A 154 -5.29 -6.41 6.13
CA LEU A 154 -5.27 -4.97 5.86
C LEU A 154 -5.85 -4.60 4.50
N LEU A 155 -5.50 -5.38 3.46
CA LEU A 155 -6.06 -5.22 2.13
C LEU A 155 -7.58 -5.38 2.13
N GLN A 156 -8.08 -6.44 2.77
CA GLN A 156 -9.51 -6.76 2.81
C GLN A 156 -10.31 -5.66 3.53
N GLU A 157 -9.86 -5.22 4.71
CA GLU A 157 -10.51 -4.16 5.47
C GLU A 157 -10.53 -2.84 4.66
N GLN A 158 -9.42 -2.48 4.02
CA GLN A 158 -9.36 -1.28 3.20
C GLN A 158 -10.23 -1.38 1.93
N HIS A 159 -10.25 -2.54 1.28
CA HIS A 159 -11.10 -2.79 0.12
C HIS A 159 -12.57 -2.64 0.47
N HIS A 160 -13.00 -3.26 1.58
CA HIS A 160 -14.36 -3.16 2.08
C HIS A 160 -14.76 -1.70 2.36
N TYR A 161 -13.86 -0.93 2.98
CA TYR A 161 -14.07 0.50 3.19
C TYR A 161 -14.30 1.25 1.87
N PHE A 162 -13.48 1.01 0.85
CA PHE A 162 -13.66 1.64 -0.46
C PHE A 162 -15.00 1.27 -1.11
N GLN A 163 -15.45 0.03 -1.02
CA GLN A 163 -16.73 -0.40 -1.62
C GLN A 163 -17.96 0.24 -0.96
N THR A 164 -17.85 0.59 0.31
CA THR A 164 -18.95 1.11 1.13
C THR A 164 -18.99 2.63 1.19
N HIS A 165 -17.84 3.30 1.03
CA HIS A 165 -17.71 4.75 1.24
C HIS A 165 -17.24 5.56 0.01
N GLU A 166 -16.88 4.92 -1.12
CA GLU A 166 -16.35 5.61 -2.32
C GLU A 166 -17.18 5.32 -3.61
N ARG A 167 -18.51 5.34 -3.50
CA ARG A 167 -19.41 5.12 -4.65
C ARG A 167 -19.70 6.39 -5.45
#